data_AF-A0AAC8QI40-F1
#
_entry.id   AF-A0AAC8QI40-F1
#
_cell.length_a   1.000
_cell.length_b   1.000
_cell.length_c   1.000
_cell.angle_alpha   90.00
_cell.angle_beta   90.00
_cell.angle_gamma   90.00
#
_symmetry.space_group_name_H-M   'P 1'
#
loop_
_entity.id
_entity.type
_entity.pdbx_description
1 polymer ?
#
loop_
_entity_poly.entity_id
_entity_poly.type
_entity_poly.pdbx_seq_one_letter_code
_entity_poly.pdbx_strand_id
1 'polypeptide(L)'
;MYPEPPNSVQQELGYRDVVRIGQEYAVSSGYDVVEVAEAVQVRPNYWRIRFGLAPQGSGRLLDVEFDQAQRQVVGSTEVGGAAGRVTPGP
;
A
#
# COMPACT_ATOMS: atom_id res chain seq x y z
N MET A 1 -35.97 -11.43 1.27
CA MET A 1 -34.91 -10.66 1.94
C MET A 1 -33.63 -11.47 1.80
N TYR A 2 -32.71 -11.04 0.93
CA TYR A 2 -31.35 -11.59 0.93
C TYR A 2 -30.63 -10.95 2.12
N PRO A 3 -30.00 -11.71 3.02
CA PRO A 3 -29.11 -11.08 3.99
C PRO A 3 -28.02 -10.37 3.19
N GLU A 4 -27.92 -9.06 3.36
CA GLU A 4 -26.77 -8.29 2.88
C GLU A 4 -25.52 -9.03 3.36
N PRO A 5 -24.57 -9.34 2.47
CA PRO A 5 -23.41 -10.11 2.88
C PRO A 5 -22.76 -9.34 4.04
N PRO A 6 -22.46 -9.97 5.19
CA PRO A 6 -21.84 -9.32 6.36
C PRO A 6 -20.43 -8.77 6.07
N ASN A 7 -20.03 -8.75 4.79
CA ASN A 7 -18.71 -8.49 4.28
C ASN A 7 -18.42 -7.01 4.10
N SER A 8 -19.41 -6.13 3.83
CA SER A 8 -19.09 -4.74 3.48
C SER A 8 -18.52 -3.93 4.65
N VAL A 9 -19.13 -4.01 5.84
CA VAL A 9 -18.64 -3.28 7.02
C VAL A 9 -17.33 -3.87 7.55
N GLN A 10 -17.18 -5.20 7.51
CA GLN A 10 -15.93 -5.85 7.92
C GLN A 10 -14.78 -5.62 6.93
N GLN A 11 -15.08 -5.53 5.63
CA GLN A 11 -14.09 -5.15 4.61
C GLN A 11 -13.71 -3.68 4.73
N GLU A 12 -14.64 -2.79 5.06
CA GLU A 12 -14.36 -1.37 5.24
C GLU A 12 -13.53 -1.12 6.51
N LEU A 13 -13.86 -1.78 7.62
CA LEU A 13 -13.04 -1.75 8.84
C LEU A 13 -11.66 -2.38 8.61
N GLY A 14 -11.61 -3.50 7.89
CA GLY A 14 -10.36 -4.15 7.48
C GLY A 14 -9.50 -3.22 6.63
N TYR A 15 -10.09 -2.57 5.62
CA TYR A 15 -9.43 -1.59 4.76
C TYR A 15 -8.83 -0.44 5.56
N ARG A 16 -9.59 0.15 6.50
CA ARG A 16 -9.09 1.25 7.34
C ARG A 16 -7.94 0.82 8.24
N ASP A 17 -8.03 -0.37 8.86
CA ASP A 17 -6.94 -0.91 9.67
C ASP A 17 -5.70 -1.22 8.82
N VAL A 18 -5.87 -1.85 7.65
CA VAL A 18 -4.82 -2.17 6.69
C VAL A 18 -4.06 -0.91 6.25
N VAL A 19 -4.78 0.13 5.85
CA VAL A 19 -4.19 1.40 5.42
C VAL A 19 -3.49 2.09 6.58
N ARG A 20 -4.11 2.15 7.77
CA ARG A 20 -3.50 2.79 8.95
C ARG A 20 -2.20 2.10 9.33
N ILE A 21 -2.20 0.77 9.47
CA ILE A 21 -1.01 0.02 9.86
C ILE A 21 0.08 0.10 8.78
N GLY A 22 -0.30 0.05 7.50
CA GLY A 22 0.64 0.24 6.40
C GLY A 22 1.30 1.62 6.42
N GLN A 23 0.54 2.67 6.73
CA GLN A 23 1.06 4.03 6.84
C GLN A 23 1.99 4.17 8.05
N GLU A 24 1.58 3.65 9.22
CA GLU A 24 2.41 3.64 10.43
C GLU A 24 3.75 2.91 10.17
N TYR A 25 3.70 1.75 9.50
CA TYR A 25 4.89 1.00 9.12
C TYR A 25 5.80 1.83 8.19
N ALA A 26 5.24 2.45 7.15
CA ALA A 26 6.01 3.24 6.19
C ALA A 26 6.73 4.41 6.90
N VAL A 27 6.02 5.17 7.73
CA VAL A 27 6.59 6.27 8.52
C VAL A 27 7.65 5.76 9.50
N SER A 28 7.39 4.65 10.20
CA SER A 28 8.37 4.04 11.13
C SER A 28 9.63 3.52 10.43
N SER A 29 9.52 3.16 9.14
CA SER A 29 10.62 2.71 8.29
C SER A 29 11.41 3.88 7.68
N GLY A 30 11.00 5.13 7.94
CA GLY A 30 11.65 6.33 7.41
C GLY A 30 11.11 6.81 6.07
N TYR A 31 9.95 6.30 5.63
CA TYR A 31 9.29 6.78 4.42
C TYR A 31 8.31 7.91 4.72
N ASP A 32 8.45 9.02 4.00
CA ASP A 32 7.47 10.11 3.99
C ASP A 32 6.30 9.78 3.05
N VAL A 33 5.24 9.20 3.61
CA VAL A 33 3.99 8.94 2.90
C VAL A 33 3.21 10.24 2.70
N VAL A 34 2.96 10.60 1.45
CA VAL A 34 2.18 11.81 1.09
C VAL A 34 0.70 11.48 0.89
N GLU A 35 0.42 10.34 0.26
CA GLU A 35 -0.95 9.91 -0.02
C GLU A 35 -1.05 8.38 -0.14
N VAL A 36 -2.26 7.86 0.01
CA VAL A 36 -2.58 6.46 -0.31
C VAL A 36 -3.05 6.43 -1.76
N ALA A 37 -2.23 5.89 -2.65
CA ALA A 37 -2.54 5.83 -4.08
C ALA A 37 -3.53 4.69 -4.38
N GLU A 38 -3.33 3.52 -3.76
CA GLU A 38 -4.18 2.35 -3.99
C GLU A 38 -4.14 1.43 -2.76
N ALA A 39 -5.23 0.73 -2.47
CA ALA A 39 -5.22 -0.39 -1.52
C ALA A 39 -6.16 -1.46 -2.04
N VAL A 40 -5.59 -2.60 -2.43
CA VAL A 40 -6.33 -3.69 -3.08
C VAL A 40 -6.06 -5.01 -2.36
N GLN A 41 -7.10 -5.81 -2.23
CA GLN A 41 -6.96 -7.18 -1.76
C GLN A 41 -6.47 -8.06 -2.91
N VAL A 42 -5.21 -8.48 -2.86
CA VAL A 42 -4.61 -9.34 -3.90
C VAL A 42 -4.87 -10.82 -3.66
N ARG A 43 -5.09 -11.22 -2.39
CA ARG A 43 -5.45 -12.61 -2.00
C ARG A 43 -6.38 -12.58 -0.79
N PRO A 44 -7.05 -13.70 -0.46
CA PRO A 44 -7.79 -13.79 0.80
C PRO A 44 -6.87 -13.44 1.97
N ASN A 45 -7.28 -12.45 2.76
CA ASN A 45 -6.52 -11.89 3.89
C ASN A 45 -5.20 -11.19 3.52
N TYR A 46 -4.87 -10.99 2.26
CA TYR A 46 -3.64 -10.32 1.85
C TYR A 46 -3.95 -9.06 1.06
N TRP A 47 -3.43 -7.95 1.53
CA TRP A 47 -3.64 -6.64 0.96
C TRP A 47 -2.33 -6.08 0.45
N ARG A 48 -2.40 -5.41 -0.70
CA ARG A 48 -1.31 -4.59 -1.20
C ARG A 48 -1.76 -3.15 -1.17
N ILE A 49 -1.08 -2.35 -0.37
CA ILE A 49 -1.31 -0.91 -0.25
C ILE A 49 -0.18 -0.20 -0.98
N ARG A 50 -0.51 0.68 -1.91
CA ARG A 50 0.42 1.54 -2.61
C ARG A 50 0.33 2.94 -2.04
N PHE A 51 1.44 3.40 -1.49
CA PHE A 51 1.58 4.76 -0.97
C PHE A 51 2.38 5.62 -1.95
N GLY A 52 1.95 6.87 -2.15
CA GLY A 52 2.76 7.89 -2.79
C GLY A 52 3.79 8.42 -1.81
N LEU A 53 5.06 8.44 -2.22
CA LEU A 53 6.17 8.93 -1.38
C LEU A 53 6.57 10.36 -1.73
N ALA A 54 7.11 11.07 -0.74
CA ALA A 54 7.64 12.41 -0.91
C ALA A 54 8.97 12.40 -1.72
N PRO A 55 9.26 13.47 -2.47
CA PRO A 55 8.40 14.62 -2.72
C PRO A 55 7.22 14.25 -3.64
N GLN A 56 6.07 14.88 -3.42
CA GLN A 56 4.87 14.63 -4.23
C GLN A 56 5.19 14.84 -5.73
N GLY A 57 4.77 13.91 -6.58
CA GLY A 57 5.09 13.96 -8.02
C GLY A 57 6.49 13.43 -8.38
N SER A 58 7.27 12.92 -7.43
CA SER A 58 8.56 12.24 -7.72
C SER A 58 8.42 10.93 -8.49
N GLY A 59 7.20 10.40 -8.61
CA GLY A 59 6.93 9.06 -9.16
C GLY A 59 7.46 7.93 -8.26
N ARG A 60 7.81 8.24 -7.00
CA ARG A 60 8.15 7.24 -5.99
C ARG A 60 6.89 6.74 -5.33
N LEU A 61 6.74 5.42 -5.33
CA LEU A 61 5.65 4.71 -4.72
C LEU A 61 6.23 3.68 -3.75
N LEU A 62 5.45 3.29 -2.75
CA LEU A 62 5.78 2.22 -1.82
C LEU A 62 4.63 1.21 -1.81
N ASP A 63 4.90 0.01 -2.30
CA ASP A 63 3.98 -1.12 -2.21
C ASP A 63 4.21 -1.83 -0.87
N VAL A 64 3.28 -1.68 0.05
CA VAL A 64 3.25 -2.38 1.33
C VAL A 64 2.33 -3.58 1.22
N GLU A 65 2.85 -4.73 1.61
CA GLU A 65 2.13 -5.98 1.66
C GLU A 65 1.71 -6.27 3.09
N PHE A 66 0.40 -6.43 3.31
CA PHE A 66 -0.20 -6.57 4.61
C PHE A 66 -0.99 -7.88 4.70
N ASP A 67 -0.68 -8.68 5.71
CA ASP A 67 -1.43 -9.87 6.06
C ASP A 67 -2.48 -9.50 7.12
N GLN A 68 -3.75 -9.50 6.71
CA GLN A 68 -4.91 -9.25 7.56
C GLN A 68 -5.17 -10.38 8.58
N ALA A 69 -4.82 -11.63 8.26
CA ALA A 69 -4.98 -12.73 9.19
C ALA A 69 -4.02 -12.58 10.38
N GLN A 70 -2.80 -12.11 10.11
CA GLN A 70 -1.78 -11.84 11.12
C GLN A 70 -1.79 -10.40 11.63
N ARG A 71 -2.57 -9.52 11.00
CA ARG A 71 -2.66 -8.07 11.25
C ARG A 71 -1.28 -7.37 11.24
N GLN A 72 -0.42 -7.73 10.30
CA GLN A 72 0.93 -7.18 10.21
C GLN A 72 1.41 -6.99 8.78
N VAL A 73 2.34 -6.05 8.60
CA VAL A 73 3.08 -5.88 7.35
C VAL A 73 4.04 -7.05 7.19
N VAL A 74 3.95 -7.73 6.06
CA VAL A 74 4.79 -8.89 5.72
C VAL A 74 5.84 -8.56 4.67
N GLY A 75 5.70 -7.42 4.00
CA GLY A 75 6.66 -6.95 3.01
C GLY A 75 6.45 -5.49 2.64
N SER A 76 7.49 -4.87 2.12
CA SER A 76 7.41 -3.54 1.53
C SER A 76 8.40 -3.42 0.38
N THR A 77 7.94 -2.92 -0.75
CA THR A 77 8.72 -2.74 -1.96
C THR A 77 8.59 -1.29 -2.41
N GLU A 78 9.70 -0.55 -2.46
CA GLU A 78 9.73 0.75 -3.10
C GLU A 78 9.66 0.60 -4.62
N VAL A 79 8.65 1.21 -5.21
CA VAL A 79 8.41 1.24 -6.65
C VAL A 79 8.67 2.67 -7.11
N GLY A 80 9.92 2.99 -7.45
CA GLY A 80 10.34 4.32 -7.89
C GLY A 80 10.79 4.37 -9.35
N GLY A 81 10.39 5.42 -10.07
CA GLY A 81 10.62 5.66 -11.50
C GLY A 81 12.09 5.84 -11.92
N ALA A 82 12.92 4.82 -11.78
CA ALA A 82 14.27 4.78 -12.32
C ALA A 82 14.62 3.40 -12.89
N ALA A 83 13.96 3.03 -13.98
CA ALA A 83 14.58 2.31 -15.09
C ALA A 83 14.06 2.97 -16.39
N GLY A 84 14.81 3.82 -17.09
CA GLY A 84 16.24 4.00 -17.06
C GLY A 84 16.72 5.42 -17.39
N ARG A 85 17.92 5.69 -16.89
CA ARG A 85 18.88 6.61 -17.50
C ARG A 85 18.85 6.47 -19.02
N VAL A 86 18.66 7.62 -19.68
CA VAL A 86 19.55 8.14 -20.72
C VAL A 86 20.62 7.15 -21.21
N THR A 87 20.48 6.66 -22.43
CA THR A 87 21.64 6.27 -23.23
C THR A 87 22.36 7.58 -23.60
N PRO A 88 23.64 7.79 -23.23
CA PRO A 88 24.42 8.88 -23.79
C PRO A 88 24.73 8.55 -25.25
N GLY A 89 24.58 9.53 -26.13
CA GLY A 89 25.04 9.43 -27.52
C GLY A 89 26.53 9.08 -27.59
N PRO A 90 26.94 8.41 -28.67
CA PRO A 90 27.70 9.12 -29.70
C PRO A 90 27.03 9.09 -31.09
#